data_AF-A0AAD5P1B3-F1
#
_entry.id   AF-A0AAD5P1B3-F1
#
_cell.length_a   1.000
_cell.length_b   1.000
_cell.length_c   1.000
_cell.angle_alpha   90.00
_cell.angle_beta   90.00
_cell.angle_gamma   90.00
#
_symmetry.space_group_name_H-M   'P 1'
#
loop_
_entity.id
_entity.type
_entity.pdbx_description
1 polymer ?
#
loop_
_entity_poly.entity_id
_entity_poly.type
_entity_poly.pdbx_seq_one_letter_code
_entity_poly.pdbx_strand_id
1 'polypeptide(L)'
;MQSDGKLVLSAYRFADPGYWNTETQRDNLRLVFNQSGFMYIVNSANDNIYSLTINISTPVEDYYHRATINDHGSFEQFVHHKNGSNWTRVWRSFDDPCIANSVCGIYGMCTSPDNETVTCNCIPGHTPLDPDNVSKGCHPETVMNYCLENSGGNYTVEVVEDADFPSDLTADLARVEHVDVEGCKKAIMDDCYSLAASLVDSTCRKKRTPLLNARKSASTKGIKALIKLPIKTSNPDIRKLTRKKKFNSRAFLEIGSIITAILAFLLGVATIYYNPAAQRFIKRKSSIAISSQRMFYLTGTTQPRSQILECPSC
;
A
#
# COMPACT_ATOMS: atom_id res chain seq x y z
N MET A 1 -21.30 -13.75 17.72
CA MET A 1 -20.68 -14.40 18.89
C MET A 1 -19.53 -15.24 18.37
N GLN A 2 -18.34 -15.07 18.94
CA GLN A 2 -17.16 -15.89 18.60
C GLN A 2 -17.13 -17.16 19.46
N SER A 3 -16.28 -18.12 19.07
CA SER A 3 -16.15 -19.39 19.78
C SER A 3 -15.58 -19.26 21.19
N ASP A 4 -14.80 -18.21 21.46
CA ASP A 4 -14.27 -17.87 22.78
C ASP A 4 -15.29 -17.16 23.70
N GLY A 5 -16.53 -17.02 23.22
CA GLY A 5 -17.63 -16.39 23.95
C GLY A 5 -17.70 -14.89 23.83
N LYS A 6 -16.85 -14.23 23.04
CA LYS A 6 -16.96 -12.79 22.86
C LYS A 6 -18.06 -12.45 21.88
N LEU A 7 -18.94 -11.52 22.28
CA LEU A 7 -19.74 -10.80 21.31
C LEU A 7 -18.84 -9.73 20.72
N VAL A 8 -18.59 -9.78 19.42
CA VAL A 8 -17.64 -8.92 18.72
C VAL A 8 -18.33 -8.20 17.58
N LEU A 9 -18.07 -6.89 17.46
CA LEU A 9 -18.40 -6.09 16.29
C LEU A 9 -17.13 -5.92 15.45
N SER A 10 -17.22 -6.28 14.18
CA SER A 10 -16.11 -6.26 13.23
C SER A 10 -16.60 -5.77 11.87
N ALA A 11 -15.73 -5.11 11.11
CA ALA A 11 -16.06 -4.67 9.77
C ALA A 11 -16.05 -5.87 8.79
N TYR A 12 -17.15 -6.09 8.06
CA TYR A 12 -17.35 -7.29 7.22
C TYR A 12 -16.30 -7.49 6.10
N ARG A 13 -15.59 -6.43 5.68
CA ARG A 13 -14.65 -6.46 4.56
C ARG A 13 -13.19 -6.19 4.92
N PHE A 14 -12.90 -5.92 6.18
CA PHE A 14 -11.55 -5.60 6.65
C PHE A 14 -11.10 -6.68 7.62
N ALA A 15 -9.88 -7.15 7.46
CA ALA A 15 -9.29 -8.18 8.32
C ALA A 15 -8.83 -7.63 9.69
N ASP A 16 -9.29 -6.42 10.05
CA ASP A 16 -9.02 -5.82 11.35
C ASP A 16 -9.67 -6.66 12.45
N PRO A 17 -9.06 -6.73 13.65
CA PRO A 17 -9.75 -7.21 14.83
C PRO A 17 -11.06 -6.45 15.05
N GLY A 18 -11.97 -7.06 15.80
CA GLY A 18 -13.20 -6.39 16.19
C GLY A 18 -12.91 -5.10 16.95
N TYR A 19 -13.56 -4.01 16.54
CA TYR A 19 -13.40 -2.69 17.16
C TYR A 19 -14.14 -2.58 18.50
N TRP A 20 -15.02 -3.53 18.81
CA TRP A 20 -15.72 -3.60 20.08
C TRP A 20 -16.01 -5.05 20.46
N ASN A 21 -15.92 -5.38 21.75
CA ASN A 21 -16.35 -6.67 22.28
C ASN A 21 -16.80 -6.61 23.75
N THR A 22 -17.52 -7.64 24.20
CA THR A 22 -18.03 -7.75 25.58
C THR A 22 -17.02 -8.27 26.62
N GLU A 23 -15.77 -8.53 26.23
CA GLU A 23 -14.68 -9.10 27.05
C GLU A 23 -15.02 -10.40 27.80
N THR A 24 -16.15 -11.02 27.45
CA THR A 24 -16.59 -12.31 27.99
C THR A 24 -15.62 -13.42 27.57
N GLN A 25 -15.29 -14.32 28.49
CA GLN A 25 -14.31 -15.40 28.26
C GLN A 25 -14.87 -16.75 28.74
N ARG A 26 -15.80 -17.31 27.97
CA ARG A 26 -16.36 -18.65 28.22
C ARG A 26 -16.85 -19.25 26.91
N ASP A 27 -16.77 -20.57 26.78
CA ASP A 27 -17.31 -21.23 25.60
C ASP A 27 -18.84 -21.30 25.64
N ASN A 28 -19.44 -21.49 24.46
CA ASN A 28 -20.89 -21.77 24.30
C ASN A 28 -21.82 -20.68 24.85
N LEU A 29 -21.40 -19.41 24.75
CA LEU A 29 -22.27 -18.28 25.08
C LEU A 29 -23.25 -17.96 23.95
N ARG A 30 -24.45 -17.50 24.31
CA ARG A 30 -25.47 -17.02 23.36
C ARG A 30 -26.02 -15.66 23.75
N LEU A 31 -26.20 -14.78 22.77
CA LEU A 31 -26.90 -13.51 22.94
C LEU A 31 -28.40 -13.77 22.96
N VAL A 32 -29.10 -13.19 23.93
CA VAL A 32 -30.55 -13.30 24.10
C VAL A 32 -31.17 -11.91 24.02
N PHE A 33 -32.19 -11.79 23.19
CA PHE A 33 -33.11 -10.65 23.14
C PHE A 33 -34.52 -11.23 23.02
N ASN A 34 -35.34 -11.09 24.07
CA ASN A 34 -36.64 -11.76 24.18
C ASN A 34 -37.74 -10.81 24.66
N GLN A 35 -38.90 -11.36 25.04
CA GLN A 35 -40.09 -10.60 25.45
C GLN A 35 -39.87 -9.68 26.66
N SER A 36 -38.80 -9.88 27.44
CA SER A 36 -38.45 -8.97 28.53
C SER A 36 -37.91 -7.62 28.03
N GLY A 37 -37.56 -7.50 26.75
CA GLY A 37 -36.95 -6.30 26.18
C GLY A 37 -35.47 -6.14 26.53
N PHE A 38 -34.90 -6.93 27.44
CA PHE A 38 -33.48 -6.86 27.77
C PHE A 38 -32.62 -7.63 26.76
N MET A 39 -31.42 -7.11 26.50
CA MET A 39 -30.35 -7.82 25.81
C MET A 39 -29.28 -8.27 26.80
N TYR A 40 -28.94 -9.55 26.79
CA TYR A 40 -27.96 -10.15 27.69
C TYR A 40 -27.36 -11.42 27.10
N ILE A 41 -26.22 -11.84 27.62
CA ILE A 41 -25.48 -13.03 27.21
C ILE A 41 -25.64 -14.09 28.29
N VAL A 42 -26.01 -15.30 27.87
CA VAL A 42 -26.16 -16.45 28.77
C VAL A 42 -25.20 -17.59 28.42
N ASN A 43 -24.91 -18.42 29.42
CA ASN A 43 -24.20 -19.69 29.24
C ASN A 43 -25.15 -20.82 28.82
N SER A 44 -24.62 -22.04 28.70
CA SER A 44 -25.39 -23.25 28.40
C SER A 44 -26.41 -23.64 29.48
N ALA A 45 -26.20 -23.22 30.73
CA ALA A 45 -27.13 -23.41 31.85
C ALA A 45 -28.24 -22.33 31.91
N ASN A 46 -28.25 -21.36 30.98
CA ASN A 46 -29.11 -20.18 30.95
C ASN A 46 -28.87 -19.15 32.05
N ASP A 47 -27.71 -19.19 32.72
CA ASP A 47 -27.30 -18.13 33.64
C ASP A 47 -26.93 -16.88 32.84
N ASN A 48 -27.40 -15.71 33.30
CA ASN A 48 -26.95 -14.43 32.76
C ASN A 48 -25.50 -14.16 33.19
N ILE A 49 -24.60 -14.10 32.20
CA ILE A 49 -23.17 -13.84 32.39
C ILE A 49 -22.85 -12.36 32.17
N TYR A 50 -23.60 -11.69 31.29
CA TYR A 50 -23.34 -10.30 30.93
C TYR A 50 -24.62 -9.63 30.40
N SER A 51 -25.09 -8.59 31.09
CA SER A 51 -26.19 -7.76 30.59
C SER A 51 -25.65 -6.65 29.70
N LEU A 52 -26.12 -6.59 28.45
CA LEU A 52 -25.84 -5.44 27.58
C LEU A 52 -26.71 -4.26 28.03
N THR A 53 -28.02 -4.51 28.14
CA THR A 53 -29.00 -3.50 28.54
C THR A 53 -29.32 -3.65 30.02
N ILE A 54 -29.18 -2.56 30.78
CA ILE A 54 -29.44 -2.54 32.23
C ILE A 54 -30.82 -1.95 32.54
N ASN A 55 -31.24 -0.94 31.77
CA ASN A 55 -32.51 -0.24 31.93
C ASN A 55 -33.29 -0.27 30.62
N ILE A 56 -34.59 -0.55 30.70
CA ILE A 56 -35.52 -0.43 29.58
C ILE A 56 -36.78 0.30 30.03
N SER A 57 -37.51 0.85 29.07
CA SER A 57 -38.81 1.48 29.34
C SER A 57 -39.81 0.46 29.86
N THR A 58 -40.57 0.87 30.88
CA THR A 58 -41.59 0.05 31.54
C THR A 58 -42.95 0.75 31.48
N PRO A 59 -44.07 -0.02 31.45
CA PRO A 59 -44.11 -1.48 31.32
C PRO A 59 -43.70 -1.93 29.91
N VAL A 60 -43.03 -3.08 29.79
CA VAL A 60 -42.32 -3.50 28.56
C VAL A 60 -43.29 -3.69 27.39
N GLU A 61 -44.49 -4.19 27.70
CA GLU A 61 -45.61 -4.43 26.80
C GLU A 61 -46.16 -3.16 26.13
N ASP A 62 -45.91 -1.97 26.67
CA ASP A 62 -46.34 -0.70 26.07
C ASP A 62 -45.42 -0.23 24.94
N TYR A 63 -44.31 -0.94 24.71
CA TYR A 63 -43.29 -0.56 23.74
C TYR A 63 -43.04 -1.66 22.71
N TYR A 64 -42.80 -1.26 21.46
CA TYR A 64 -42.09 -2.08 20.49
C TYR A 64 -40.59 -1.97 20.76
N HIS A 65 -39.86 -3.08 20.67
CA HIS A 65 -38.42 -3.14 20.90
C HIS A 65 -37.70 -3.61 19.64
N ARG A 66 -36.57 -2.99 19.32
CA ARG A 66 -35.75 -3.36 18.17
C ARG A 66 -34.28 -3.26 18.53
N ALA A 67 -33.51 -4.30 18.20
CA ALA A 67 -32.05 -4.25 18.22
C ALA A 67 -31.53 -4.32 16.79
N THR A 68 -30.62 -3.42 16.41
CA THR A 68 -30.09 -3.35 15.05
C THR A 68 -28.66 -2.85 15.05
N ILE A 69 -27.90 -3.23 14.03
CA ILE A 69 -26.61 -2.60 13.73
C ILE A 69 -26.88 -1.49 12.72
N ASN A 70 -26.38 -0.27 12.96
CA ASN A 70 -26.52 0.84 12.02
C ASN A 70 -25.45 0.77 10.91
N ASP A 71 -25.55 1.67 9.93
CA ASP A 71 -24.61 1.79 8.81
C ASP A 71 -23.20 2.23 9.22
N HIS A 72 -23.03 2.74 10.44
CA HIS A 72 -21.75 3.06 11.06
C HIS A 72 -21.20 1.94 11.97
N GLY A 73 -21.84 0.77 12.02
CA GLY A 73 -21.36 -0.40 12.77
C GLY A 73 -21.66 -0.36 14.27
N SER A 74 -22.42 0.62 14.77
CA SER A 74 -22.90 0.62 16.16
C SER A 74 -24.03 -0.39 16.33
N PHE A 75 -23.95 -1.23 17.36
CA PHE A 75 -25.06 -2.10 17.74
C PHE A 75 -25.93 -1.37 18.76
N GLU A 76 -27.21 -1.23 18.46
CA GLU A 76 -28.10 -0.32 19.17
C GLU A 76 -29.44 -0.97 19.47
N GLN A 77 -30.02 -0.57 20.61
CA GLN A 77 -31.38 -0.92 20.97
C GLN A 77 -32.25 0.33 20.99
N PHE A 78 -33.43 0.18 20.40
CA PHE A 78 -34.46 1.20 20.34
C PHE A 78 -35.77 0.70 20.93
N VAL A 79 -36.55 1.63 21.49
CA VAL A 79 -37.92 1.43 21.94
C VAL A 79 -38.85 2.41 21.24
N HIS A 80 -40.08 2.00 20.98
CA HIS A 80 -41.13 2.88 20.46
C HIS A 80 -42.41 2.64 21.24
N HIS A 81 -42.86 3.65 21.99
CA HIS A 81 -44.11 3.55 22.73
C HIS A 81 -45.28 3.34 21.76
N LYS A 82 -46.19 2.42 22.04
CA LYS A 82 -47.30 2.08 21.11
C LYS A 82 -48.20 3.27 20.79
N ASN A 83 -48.30 4.24 21.70
CA ASN A 83 -49.02 5.51 21.51
C ASN A 83 -48.09 6.70 21.18
N GLY A 84 -46.79 6.46 21.02
CA GLY A 84 -45.79 7.48 20.69
C GLY A 84 -45.60 7.64 19.18
N SER A 85 -44.79 8.64 18.80
CA SER A 85 -44.51 8.94 17.39
C SER A 85 -43.10 8.55 16.93
N ASN A 86 -42.15 8.37 17.84
CA ASN A 86 -40.72 8.23 17.50
C ASN A 86 -40.08 7.04 18.21
N TRP A 87 -39.07 6.46 17.56
CA TRP A 87 -38.14 5.52 18.19
C TRP A 87 -37.13 6.26 19.06
N THR A 88 -36.84 5.75 20.25
CA THR A 88 -35.85 6.27 21.18
C THR A 88 -34.76 5.23 21.39
N ARG A 89 -33.49 5.61 21.22
CA ARG A 89 -32.35 4.74 21.51
C ARG A 89 -32.18 4.63 23.02
N VAL A 90 -32.16 3.40 23.55
CA VAL A 90 -32.00 3.12 24.99
C VAL A 90 -30.65 2.50 25.33
N TRP A 91 -29.95 1.97 24.33
CA TRP A 91 -28.64 1.39 24.50
C TRP A 91 -27.85 1.42 23.18
N ARG A 92 -26.52 1.53 23.29
CA ARG A 92 -25.57 1.39 22.18
C ARG A 92 -24.27 0.75 22.67
N SER A 93 -23.56 0.07 21.76
CA SER A 93 -22.31 -0.64 22.08
C SER A 93 -21.18 0.30 22.51
N PHE A 94 -21.05 1.47 21.90
CA PHE A 94 -19.99 2.43 22.19
C PHE A 94 -20.46 3.86 21.91
N ASP A 95 -19.84 4.82 22.59
CA ASP A 95 -20.29 6.20 22.51
C ASP A 95 -19.75 6.99 21.32
N ASP A 96 -18.51 6.73 20.95
CA ASP A 96 -17.85 7.43 19.85
C ASP A 96 -18.02 6.62 18.56
N PRO A 97 -18.84 7.08 17.59
CA PRO A 97 -19.10 6.32 16.38
C PRO A 97 -17.84 6.13 15.51
N CYS A 98 -16.81 6.97 15.68
CA CYS A 98 -15.53 6.83 14.98
C CYS A 98 -14.62 5.73 15.55
N ILE A 99 -15.07 4.99 16.57
CA ILE A 99 -14.42 3.74 17.00
C ILE A 99 -14.63 2.62 15.97
N ALA A 100 -15.77 2.62 15.26
CA ALA A 100 -16.01 1.59 14.27
C ALA A 100 -14.97 1.65 13.15
N ASN A 101 -14.43 0.49 12.79
CA ASN A 101 -13.40 0.41 11.76
C ASN A 101 -14.00 0.72 10.38
N SER A 102 -13.22 1.46 9.59
CA SER A 102 -13.42 1.73 8.18
C SER A 102 -14.72 2.45 7.81
N VAL A 103 -15.32 3.18 8.75
CA VAL A 103 -16.52 4.02 8.51
C VAL A 103 -16.29 5.05 7.40
N CYS A 104 -15.08 5.60 7.30
CA CYS A 104 -14.72 6.57 6.25
C CYS A 104 -13.82 6.00 5.14
N GLY A 105 -13.66 4.68 5.09
CA GLY A 105 -12.81 4.02 4.10
C GLY A 105 -11.32 4.36 4.21
N ILE A 106 -10.56 3.93 3.20
CA ILE A 106 -9.11 4.14 3.11
C ILE A 106 -8.80 5.63 2.95
N TYR A 107 -7.80 6.13 3.69
CA TYR A 107 -7.39 7.55 3.71
C TYR A 107 -8.52 8.55 4.07
N GLY A 108 -9.66 8.08 4.57
CA GLY A 108 -10.72 8.91 5.11
C GLY A 108 -10.58 9.08 6.62
N MET A 109 -10.81 10.29 7.10
CA MET A 109 -10.85 10.66 8.51
C MET A 109 -12.30 10.80 8.99
N CYS A 110 -12.63 10.05 10.02
CA CYS A 110 -13.90 10.15 10.73
C CYS A 110 -13.87 11.27 11.76
N THR A 111 -14.90 12.11 11.78
CA THR A 111 -15.16 13.04 12.87
C THR A 111 -16.57 12.88 13.40
N SER A 112 -16.72 13.00 14.71
CA SER A 112 -18.02 13.08 15.37
C SER A 112 -17.96 14.09 16.53
N PRO A 113 -18.33 15.36 16.27
CA PRO A 113 -18.26 16.42 17.29
C PRO A 113 -19.27 16.24 18.43
N ASP A 114 -20.40 15.59 18.15
CA ASP A 114 -21.55 15.40 19.03
C ASP A 114 -21.71 13.95 19.52
N ASN A 115 -20.80 13.05 19.13
CA ASN A 115 -20.89 11.59 19.37
C ASN A 115 -22.16 10.94 18.78
N GLU A 116 -22.80 11.58 17.81
CA GLU A 116 -24.02 11.08 17.15
C GLU A 116 -23.84 11.08 15.63
N THR A 117 -23.38 12.20 15.09
CA THR A 117 -23.23 12.42 13.66
C THR A 117 -21.82 12.01 13.23
N VAL A 118 -21.75 11.11 12.25
CA VAL A 118 -20.50 10.76 11.58
C VAL A 118 -20.31 11.66 10.37
N THR A 119 -19.14 12.25 10.25
CA THR A 119 -18.71 12.96 9.05
C THR A 119 -17.38 12.39 8.57
N CYS A 120 -17.29 12.15 7.26
CA CYS A 120 -16.09 11.66 6.61
C CYS A 120 -15.47 12.74 5.74
N ASN A 121 -14.20 13.03 5.97
CA ASN A 121 -13.39 13.90 5.13
C ASN A 121 -12.10 13.18 4.75
N CYS A 122 -11.51 13.47 3.59
CA CYS A 122 -10.20 12.92 3.28
C CYS A 122 -9.13 13.49 4.20
N ILE A 123 -8.14 12.67 4.54
CA ILE A 123 -6.94 13.19 5.20
C ILE A 123 -6.24 14.20 4.27
N PRO A 124 -5.47 15.16 4.82
CA PRO A 124 -4.70 16.10 4.03
C PRO A 124 -3.95 15.49 2.84
N GLY A 125 -3.95 16.20 1.71
CA GLY A 125 -3.33 15.77 0.45
C GLY A 125 -4.01 14.61 -0.28
N HIS A 126 -5.21 14.22 0.16
CA HIS A 126 -6.02 13.18 -0.48
C HIS A 126 -7.36 13.74 -0.94
N THR A 127 -7.91 13.15 -2.00
CA THR A 127 -9.19 13.52 -2.61
C THR A 127 -10.18 12.34 -2.59
N PRO A 128 -11.49 12.59 -2.53
CA PRO A 128 -12.48 11.52 -2.47
C PRO A 128 -12.42 10.60 -3.70
N LEU A 129 -12.59 9.30 -3.49
CA LEU A 129 -12.81 8.35 -4.60
C LEU A 129 -14.16 8.60 -5.28
N ASP A 130 -15.15 9.01 -4.48
CA ASP A 130 -16.48 9.40 -4.93
C ASP A 130 -16.80 10.78 -4.33
N PRO A 131 -16.91 11.84 -5.14
CA PRO A 131 -17.22 13.19 -4.67
C PRO A 131 -18.55 13.30 -3.94
N ASP A 132 -19.51 12.43 -4.23
CA ASP A 132 -20.85 12.43 -3.61
C ASP A 132 -20.88 11.58 -2.32
N ASN A 133 -19.84 10.76 -2.09
CA ASN A 133 -19.77 9.89 -0.93
C ASN A 133 -18.33 9.58 -0.48
N VAL A 134 -17.80 10.45 0.39
CA VAL A 134 -16.45 10.34 0.95
C VAL A 134 -16.25 9.06 1.78
N SER A 135 -17.31 8.44 2.31
CA SER A 135 -17.19 7.20 3.10
C SER A 135 -16.64 6.01 2.29
N LYS A 136 -16.70 6.10 0.95
CA LYS A 136 -16.06 5.11 0.06
C LYS A 136 -14.53 5.17 0.09
N GLY A 137 -13.96 6.17 0.75
CA GLY A 137 -12.54 6.39 0.90
C GLY A 137 -11.99 7.43 -0.07
N CYS A 138 -10.68 7.62 0.02
CA CYS A 138 -9.95 8.65 -0.68
C CYS A 138 -8.73 8.05 -1.38
N HIS A 139 -8.12 8.84 -2.27
CA HIS A 139 -6.85 8.52 -2.90
C HIS A 139 -5.90 9.72 -2.82
N PRO A 140 -4.58 9.51 -2.92
CA PRO A 140 -3.63 10.62 -2.97
C PRO A 140 -3.94 11.54 -4.15
N GLU A 141 -3.89 12.86 -3.93
CA GLU A 141 -4.05 13.85 -5.00
C GLU A 141 -2.90 13.75 -6.03
N THR A 142 -1.71 13.34 -5.57
CA THR A 142 -0.54 13.14 -6.42
C THR A 142 0.18 11.85 -6.02
N VAL A 143 0.49 10.99 -7.00
CA VAL A 143 1.29 9.79 -6.77
C VAL A 143 2.75 10.19 -6.59
N MET A 144 3.30 9.90 -5.41
CA MET A 144 4.68 10.23 -5.07
C MET A 144 5.49 8.98 -4.77
N ASN A 145 6.72 8.94 -5.28
CA ASN A 145 7.72 7.99 -4.84
C ASN A 145 8.63 8.69 -3.80
N TYR A 146 8.39 8.37 -2.54
CA TYR A 146 9.10 8.96 -1.39
C TYR A 146 10.59 8.60 -1.30
N CYS A 147 11.07 7.69 -2.16
CA CYS A 147 12.42 7.15 -2.14
C CYS A 147 13.27 7.52 -3.37
N LEU A 148 12.79 8.43 -4.22
CA LEU A 148 13.60 8.93 -5.34
C LEU A 148 14.74 9.84 -4.82
N GLU A 149 15.97 9.57 -5.25
CA GLU A 149 17.23 10.21 -4.77
C GLU A 149 17.33 11.73 -4.96
N ASN A 150 16.32 12.41 -5.50
CA ASN A 150 16.26 13.88 -5.66
C ASN A 150 14.99 14.50 -5.04
N SER A 151 14.35 13.80 -4.11
CA SER A 151 13.09 14.22 -3.48
C SER A 151 13.29 14.89 -2.12
N GLY A 152 14.53 14.94 -1.63
CA GLY A 152 14.92 15.33 -0.26
C GLY A 152 14.58 16.76 0.18
N GLY A 153 13.70 17.47 -0.53
CA GLY A 153 13.16 18.77 -0.14
C GLY A 153 11.73 19.03 -0.62
N ASN A 154 11.02 18.02 -1.13
CA ASN A 154 9.68 18.20 -1.73
C ASN A 154 8.54 17.79 -0.81
N TYR A 155 8.78 17.63 0.50
CA TYR A 155 7.76 17.20 1.45
C TYR A 155 7.62 18.17 2.60
N THR A 156 6.40 18.27 3.10
CA THR A 156 6.09 18.91 4.36
C THR A 156 5.34 17.90 5.24
N VAL A 157 5.26 18.18 6.54
CA VAL A 157 4.45 17.39 7.46
C VAL A 157 3.35 18.28 8.00
N GLU A 158 2.11 17.87 7.76
CA GLU A 158 0.94 18.46 8.40
C GLU A 158 0.69 17.77 9.73
N VAL A 159 0.37 18.57 10.75
CA VAL A 159 0.01 18.09 12.09
C VAL A 159 -1.47 18.35 12.30
N VAL A 160 -2.23 17.30 12.56
CA VAL A 160 -3.64 17.37 12.91
C VAL A 160 -3.77 17.08 14.40
N GLU A 161 -4.18 18.11 15.14
CA GLU A 161 -4.44 18.02 16.59
C GLU A 161 -5.69 17.18 16.88
N ASP A 162 -5.65 16.46 18.00
CA ASP A 162 -6.69 15.56 18.49
C ASP A 162 -7.11 14.49 17.48
N ALA A 163 -6.14 13.92 16.75
CA ALA A 163 -6.40 12.95 15.69
C ALA A 163 -5.44 11.76 15.79
N ASP A 164 -5.91 10.60 15.34
CA ASP A 164 -5.16 9.35 15.39
C ASP A 164 -5.39 8.51 14.13
N PHE A 165 -4.44 7.61 13.89
CA PHE A 165 -4.54 6.45 13.01
C PHE A 165 -4.46 5.19 13.87
N PRO A 166 -5.55 4.80 14.54
CA PRO A 166 -5.57 3.63 15.41
C PRO A 166 -5.14 2.39 14.63
N SER A 167 -4.27 1.61 15.27
CA SER A 167 -3.82 0.33 14.76
C SER A 167 -3.48 -0.56 15.94
N ASP A 168 -3.56 -1.87 15.76
CA ASP A 168 -3.17 -2.81 16.81
C ASP A 168 -1.70 -2.59 17.21
N LEU A 169 -1.36 -2.99 18.44
CA LEU A 169 -0.01 -2.81 19.00
C LEU A 169 1.09 -3.51 18.17
N THR A 170 0.75 -4.46 17.31
CA THR A 170 1.69 -5.12 16.39
C THR A 170 1.63 -4.59 14.95
N ALA A 171 0.68 -3.72 14.65
CA ALA A 171 0.41 -3.24 13.29
C ALA A 171 1.12 -1.93 12.93
N ASP A 172 1.73 -1.24 13.90
CA ASP A 172 2.61 -0.10 13.61
C ASP A 172 3.74 -0.52 12.64
N LEU A 173 4.15 0.41 11.78
CA LEU A 173 5.31 0.21 10.89
C LEU A 173 6.59 0.17 11.72
N ALA A 174 6.76 1.16 12.61
CA ALA A 174 7.84 1.24 13.59
C ALA A 174 7.52 2.31 14.64
N ARG A 175 8.25 2.29 15.76
CA ARG A 175 8.10 3.24 16.86
C ARG A 175 9.39 3.98 17.12
N VAL A 176 9.27 5.27 17.43
CA VAL A 176 10.37 6.10 17.92
C VAL A 176 9.91 6.70 19.24
N GLU A 177 10.57 6.32 20.33
CA GLU A 177 10.22 6.75 21.69
C GLU A 177 11.01 8.00 22.09
N HIS A 178 10.55 8.68 23.15
CA HIS A 178 11.20 9.85 23.73
C HIS A 178 11.40 11.01 22.74
N VAL A 179 10.42 11.23 21.86
CA VAL A 179 10.43 12.30 20.87
C VAL A 179 9.27 13.27 21.06
N ASP A 180 9.52 14.52 20.71
CA ASP A 180 8.49 15.55 20.58
C ASP A 180 7.91 15.57 19.15
N VAL A 181 7.12 16.60 18.85
CA VAL A 181 6.51 16.79 17.52
C VAL A 181 7.58 16.90 16.44
N GLU A 182 8.65 17.65 16.66
CA GLU A 182 9.71 17.87 15.66
C GLU A 182 10.54 16.60 15.44
N GLY A 183 10.83 15.85 16.51
CA GLY A 183 11.44 14.53 16.41
C GLY A 183 10.58 13.55 15.62
N CYS A 184 9.27 13.54 15.83
CA CYS A 184 8.36 12.69 15.07
C CYS A 184 8.23 13.14 13.59
N LYS A 185 8.18 14.45 13.33
CA LYS A 185 8.24 15.00 11.95
C LYS A 185 9.50 14.52 11.24
N LYS A 186 10.66 14.64 11.89
CA LYS A 186 11.93 14.14 11.34
C LYS A 186 11.87 12.64 11.07
N ALA A 187 11.36 11.85 12.02
CA ALA A 187 11.28 10.40 11.89
C ALA A 187 10.44 9.93 10.69
N ILE A 188 9.33 10.62 10.36
CA ILE A 188 8.54 10.28 9.17
C ILE A 188 9.11 10.89 7.88
N MET A 189 9.82 12.02 7.97
CA MET A 189 10.48 12.64 6.82
C MET A 189 11.64 11.78 6.31
N ASP A 190 12.45 11.27 7.22
CA ASP A 190 13.64 10.45 6.93
C ASP A 190 13.27 9.00 6.50
N ASP A 191 12.00 8.60 6.65
CA ASP A 191 11.50 7.27 6.25
C ASP A 191 10.68 7.33 4.93
N CYS A 192 11.10 6.58 3.93
CA CYS A 192 10.40 6.49 2.64
C CYS A 192 9.05 5.78 2.72
N TYR A 193 8.89 4.83 3.64
CA TYR A 193 7.72 3.96 3.71
C TYR A 193 6.64 4.50 4.65
N SER A 194 7.01 5.49 5.48
CA SER A 194 6.09 6.14 6.42
C SER A 194 5.39 7.34 5.78
N LEU A 195 4.09 7.18 5.51
CA LEU A 195 3.23 8.29 5.09
C LEU A 195 2.74 9.12 6.27
N ALA A 196 2.50 8.48 7.42
CA ALA A 196 1.93 9.14 8.58
C ALA A 196 2.41 8.50 9.89
N ALA A 197 2.23 9.23 10.99
CA ALA A 197 2.45 8.74 12.34
C ALA A 197 1.41 9.29 13.31
N SER A 198 1.21 8.59 14.41
CA SER A 198 0.52 9.13 15.59
C SER A 198 1.55 9.38 16.68
N LEU A 199 1.60 10.59 17.22
CA LEU A 199 2.40 10.91 18.40
C LEU A 199 1.51 10.79 19.65
N VAL A 200 1.78 9.78 20.46
CA VAL A 200 1.07 9.46 21.71
C VAL A 200 2.11 9.31 22.81
N ASP A 201 1.98 10.04 23.91
CA ASP A 201 2.87 9.93 25.09
C ASP A 201 4.37 9.94 24.74
N SER A 202 4.81 10.93 23.95
CA SER A 202 6.20 11.05 23.43
C SER A 202 6.69 9.87 22.59
N THR A 203 5.78 9.03 22.10
CA THR A 203 6.07 7.91 21.19
C THR A 203 5.47 8.18 19.83
N CYS A 204 6.33 8.34 18.83
CA CYS A 204 5.98 8.46 17.43
C CYS A 204 5.72 7.07 16.84
N ARG A 205 4.45 6.73 16.63
CA ARG A 205 3.99 5.46 16.06
C ARG A 205 3.81 5.62 14.56
N LYS A 206 4.81 5.22 13.77
CA LYS A 206 4.75 5.26 12.30
C LYS A 206 3.75 4.24 11.79
N LYS A 207 2.93 4.63 10.81
CA LYS A 207 1.79 3.85 10.34
C LYS A 207 2.08 3.16 9.02
N ARG A 208 1.55 1.95 8.88
CA ARG A 208 1.58 1.21 7.61
C ARG A 208 0.56 1.80 6.65
N THR A 209 0.87 1.75 5.37
CA THR A 209 -0.06 2.13 4.30
C THR A 209 -0.73 0.89 3.69
N PRO A 210 -1.97 0.99 3.18
CA PRO A 210 -2.83 2.18 3.21
C PRO A 210 -3.30 2.55 4.62
N LEU A 211 -3.55 3.84 4.87
CA LEU A 211 -4.04 4.30 6.18
C LEU A 211 -5.54 4.01 6.28
N LEU A 212 -5.92 3.41 7.41
CA LEU A 212 -7.29 3.06 7.76
C LEU A 212 -7.65 3.66 9.11
N ASN A 213 -8.94 3.71 9.40
CA ASN A 213 -9.51 4.03 10.71
C ASN A 213 -9.09 5.42 11.25
N ALA A 214 -8.63 6.33 10.39
CA ALA A 214 -8.23 7.66 10.81
C ALA A 214 -9.42 8.36 11.46
N ARG A 215 -9.22 8.97 12.62
CA ARG A 215 -10.30 9.59 13.38
C ARG A 215 -9.85 10.82 14.15
N LYS A 216 -10.77 11.76 14.30
CA LYS A 216 -10.67 12.96 15.13
C LYS A 216 -11.97 13.13 15.89
N SER A 217 -11.96 12.74 17.14
CA SER A 217 -13.15 12.53 17.97
C SER A 217 -12.80 12.75 19.46
N ALA A 218 -13.77 12.55 20.34
CA ALA A 218 -13.51 12.62 21.78
C ALA A 218 -12.43 11.62 22.24
N SER A 219 -12.32 10.46 21.58
CA SER A 219 -11.36 9.40 21.96
C SER A 219 -9.91 9.68 21.55
N THR A 220 -9.63 10.73 20.77
CA THR A 220 -8.29 11.07 20.27
C THR A 220 -7.69 12.33 20.88
N LYS A 221 -8.29 12.85 21.94
CA LYS A 221 -7.82 14.06 22.63
C LYS A 221 -6.37 13.92 23.10
N GLY A 222 -5.56 14.93 22.77
CA GLY A 222 -4.13 14.96 23.10
C GLY A 222 -3.21 14.16 22.17
N ILE A 223 -3.77 13.41 21.21
CA ILE A 223 -3.00 12.70 20.18
C ILE A 223 -2.77 13.64 19.00
N LYS A 224 -1.56 13.61 18.44
CA LYS A 224 -1.21 14.35 17.22
C LYS A 224 -1.02 13.37 16.06
N ALA A 225 -1.81 13.52 15.01
CA ALA A 225 -1.60 12.81 13.75
C ALA A 225 -0.67 13.65 12.87
N LEU A 226 0.41 13.05 12.39
CA LEU A 226 1.39 13.66 11.50
C LEU A 226 1.27 13.01 10.13
N ILE A 227 1.15 13.82 9.07
CA ILE A 227 0.91 13.34 7.71
C ILE A 227 1.94 13.97 6.78
N LYS A 228 2.70 13.13 6.09
CA LYS A 228 3.73 13.54 5.12
C LYS A 228 3.06 13.86 3.78
N LEU A 229 3.20 15.09 3.33
CA LEU A 229 2.57 15.62 2.12
C LEU A 229 3.61 16.11 1.11
N PRO A 230 3.35 16.03 -0.20
CA PRO A 230 4.16 16.73 -1.18
C PRO A 230 3.95 18.25 -1.07
N ILE A 231 5.03 19.02 -1.23
CA ILE A 231 4.95 20.48 -1.38
C ILE A 231 4.39 20.77 -2.78
N LYS A 232 3.24 21.45 -2.85
CA LYS A 232 2.70 21.96 -4.11
C LYS A 232 3.59 23.11 -4.59
N THR A 233 4.56 22.85 -5.47
CA THR A 233 5.20 23.92 -6.23
C THR A 233 4.19 24.48 -7.22
N SER A 234 3.94 25.79 -7.20
CA SER A 234 3.04 26.52 -8.11
C SER A 234 3.52 26.58 -9.57
N ASN A 235 4.33 25.63 -9.99
CA ASN A 235 4.70 25.40 -11.38
C ASN A 235 4.85 23.89 -11.56
N PRO A 236 3.99 23.23 -12.35
CA PRO A 236 4.27 21.90 -12.85
C PRO A 236 5.29 22.07 -13.97
N ASP A 237 6.48 22.57 -13.64
CA ASP A 237 7.61 22.29 -14.51
C ASP A 237 7.83 20.80 -14.31
N ILE A 238 7.22 20.05 -15.22
CA ILE A 238 7.54 18.67 -15.51
C ILE A 238 9.06 18.65 -15.49
N ARG A 239 9.66 18.28 -14.35
CA ARG A 239 11.05 17.84 -14.28
C ARG A 239 11.02 16.66 -15.22
N LYS A 240 11.35 16.96 -16.48
CA LYS A 240 11.48 16.03 -17.58
C LYS A 240 12.18 14.86 -16.96
N LEU A 241 11.44 13.78 -16.74
CA LEU A 241 11.98 12.46 -16.50
C LEU A 241 13.16 12.39 -17.44
N THR A 242 14.37 12.44 -16.86
CA THR A 242 15.62 12.71 -17.56
C THR A 242 15.54 11.99 -18.88
N ARG A 243 15.44 12.78 -19.97
CA ARG A 243 15.29 12.29 -21.35
C ARG A 243 16.03 10.97 -21.42
N LYS A 244 15.32 9.83 -21.37
CA LYS A 244 15.94 8.53 -21.65
C LYS A 244 16.70 8.81 -22.94
N LYS A 245 18.04 8.71 -22.90
CA LYS A 245 18.87 8.88 -24.11
C LYS A 245 18.12 8.11 -25.17
N LYS A 246 17.61 8.80 -26.18
CA LYS A 246 16.73 8.22 -27.21
C LYS A 246 17.53 7.05 -27.76
N PHE A 247 17.17 5.83 -27.32
CA PHE A 247 17.93 4.64 -27.67
C PHE A 247 17.82 4.57 -29.18
N ASN A 248 18.94 4.70 -29.88
CA ASN A 248 18.93 4.91 -31.33
C ASN A 248 18.63 3.54 -31.96
N SER A 249 17.36 3.14 -31.92
CA SER A 249 16.86 1.82 -32.32
C SER A 249 17.24 1.50 -33.76
N ARG A 250 17.31 2.52 -34.62
CA ARG A 250 17.83 2.40 -35.99
C ARG A 250 19.30 1.97 -36.02
N ALA A 251 20.17 2.55 -35.19
CA ALA A 251 21.58 2.15 -35.16
C ALA A 251 21.76 0.71 -34.64
N PHE A 252 20.96 0.28 -33.68
CA PHE A 252 20.96 -1.11 -33.20
C PHE A 252 20.41 -2.11 -34.23
N LEU A 253 19.38 -1.73 -34.99
CA LEU A 253 18.86 -2.56 -36.08
C LEU A 253 19.87 -2.71 -37.22
N GLU A 254 20.59 -1.64 -37.57
CA GLU A 254 21.67 -1.68 -38.56
C GLU A 254 22.82 -2.58 -38.09
N ILE A 255 23.29 -2.41 -36.85
CA ILE A 255 24.36 -3.24 -36.28
C ILE A 255 23.91 -4.71 -36.18
N GLY A 256 22.68 -4.96 -35.75
CA GLY A 256 22.11 -6.31 -35.67
C GLY A 256 21.99 -6.99 -37.04
N SER A 257 21.60 -6.25 -38.07
CA SER A 257 21.54 -6.74 -39.46
C SER A 257 22.91 -7.15 -39.98
N ILE A 258 23.94 -6.32 -39.74
CA ILE A 258 25.32 -6.59 -40.16
C ILE A 258 25.86 -7.84 -39.46
N ILE A 259 25.68 -7.96 -38.14
CA ILE A 259 26.15 -9.13 -37.38
C ILE A 259 25.46 -10.41 -37.86
N THR A 260 24.15 -10.35 -38.13
CA THR A 260 23.38 -11.51 -38.61
C THR A 260 23.85 -11.95 -40.00
N ALA A 261 24.12 -11.02 -40.90
CA ALA A 261 24.64 -11.32 -42.24
C ALA A 261 26.03 -11.95 -42.19
N ILE A 262 26.92 -11.45 -41.32
CA ILE A 262 28.27 -12.02 -41.12
C ILE A 262 28.17 -13.44 -40.57
N LEU A 263 27.34 -13.68 -39.55
CA LEU A 263 27.14 -15.01 -38.98
C LEU A 263 26.56 -16.00 -40.00
N ALA A 264 25.57 -15.58 -40.78
CA ALA A 264 24.99 -16.41 -41.84
C ALA A 264 26.04 -16.76 -42.92
N PHE A 265 26.90 -15.82 -43.30
CA PHE A 265 27.99 -16.08 -44.23
C PHE A 265 29.01 -17.08 -43.68
N LEU A 266 29.45 -16.90 -42.42
CA LEU A 266 30.39 -17.83 -41.78
C LEU A 266 29.81 -19.25 -41.65
N LEU A 267 28.54 -19.38 -41.29
CA LEU A 267 27.85 -20.66 -41.24
C LEU A 267 27.68 -21.27 -42.65
N GLY A 268 27.41 -20.45 -43.67
CA GLY A 268 27.39 -20.88 -45.07
C GLY A 268 28.74 -21.42 -45.54
N VAL A 269 29.83 -20.72 -45.23
CA VAL A 269 31.20 -21.18 -45.56
C VAL A 269 31.54 -22.46 -44.79
N ALA A 270 31.23 -22.53 -43.50
CA ALA A 270 31.45 -23.72 -42.70
C ALA A 270 30.67 -24.93 -43.24
N THR A 271 29.38 -24.75 -43.58
CA THR A 271 28.58 -25.83 -44.16
C THR A 271 29.11 -26.28 -45.51
N ILE A 272 29.59 -25.38 -46.38
CA ILE A 272 30.24 -25.77 -47.65
C ILE A 272 31.57 -26.50 -47.39
N TYR A 273 32.37 -26.04 -46.43
CA TYR A 273 33.67 -26.63 -46.11
C TYR A 273 33.55 -28.04 -45.51
N TYR A 274 32.55 -28.25 -44.64
CA TYR A 274 32.31 -29.52 -43.97
C TYR A 274 31.32 -30.44 -44.71
N ASN A 275 30.66 -29.98 -45.78
CA ASN A 275 29.77 -30.83 -46.57
C ASN A 275 30.59 -31.80 -47.47
N PRO A 276 30.46 -33.12 -47.29
CA PRO A 276 31.22 -34.12 -48.04
C PRO A 276 30.95 -34.11 -49.55
N ALA A 277 29.82 -33.59 -50.02
CA ALA A 277 29.53 -33.43 -51.44
C ALA A 277 30.28 -32.24 -52.07
N ALA A 278 30.44 -31.13 -51.33
CA ALA A 278 31.15 -29.94 -51.80
C ALA A 278 32.67 -30.12 -51.81
N GLN A 279 33.24 -30.86 -50.85
CA GLN A 279 34.66 -31.23 -50.84
C GLN A 279 35.10 -31.99 -52.10
N ARG A 280 34.20 -32.79 -52.69
CA ARG A 280 34.48 -33.51 -53.95
C ARG A 280 34.67 -32.56 -55.14
N PHE A 281 34.00 -31.41 -55.15
CA PHE A 281 34.15 -30.38 -56.19
C PHE A 281 35.37 -29.47 -55.95
N ILE A 282 35.69 -29.13 -54.70
CA ILE A 282 36.89 -28.34 -54.36
C ILE A 282 38.17 -29.13 -54.71
N LYS A 283 38.21 -30.44 -54.40
CA LYS A 283 39.32 -31.32 -54.82
C LYS A 283 39.41 -31.51 -56.35
N ARG A 284 38.31 -31.39 -57.08
CA ARG A 284 38.30 -31.48 -58.57
C ARG A 284 38.83 -30.22 -59.26
N LYS A 285 38.73 -29.05 -58.62
CA LYS A 285 39.22 -27.78 -59.18
C LYS A 285 40.73 -27.61 -58.98
N SER A 286 41.30 -28.11 -57.88
CA SER A 286 42.75 -28.11 -57.67
C SER A 286 43.51 -29.01 -58.66
N SER A 287 42.88 -30.08 -59.18
CA SER A 287 43.48 -30.92 -60.22
C SER A 287 43.52 -30.29 -61.62
N ILE A 288 42.74 -29.23 -61.90
CA ILE A 288 42.69 -28.58 -63.22
C ILE A 288 43.68 -27.40 -63.31
N ALA A 289 44.02 -26.76 -62.18
CA ALA A 289 44.92 -25.60 -62.15
C ALA A 289 46.43 -25.93 -62.17
N ILE A 290 46.84 -27.22 -62.11
CA ILE A 290 48.26 -27.61 -61.97
C ILE A 290 48.97 -27.89 -63.32
N SER A 291 48.31 -27.77 -64.49
CA SER A 291 49.00 -28.02 -65.78
C SER A 291 49.61 -26.77 -66.46
N SER A 292 49.41 -25.57 -65.94
CA SER A 292 49.87 -24.34 -66.59
C SER A 292 50.63 -23.44 -65.60
N GLN A 293 51.89 -23.78 -65.32
CA GLN A 293 53.02 -22.85 -65.13
C GLN A 293 54.22 -23.58 -64.49
N ARG A 294 55.09 -24.12 -65.35
CA ARG A 294 56.50 -24.37 -65.05
C ARG A 294 57.31 -23.83 -66.22
N MET A 295 57.91 -22.65 -66.11
CA MET A 295 59.24 -22.36 -66.69
C MET A 295 59.79 -20.96 -66.32
N PHE A 296 61.11 -20.92 -66.07
CA PHE A 296 62.03 -19.76 -65.92
C PHE A 296 62.21 -19.14 -64.52
N TYR A 297 63.21 -19.58 -63.74
CA TYR A 297 64.66 -19.23 -63.70
C TYR A 297 64.91 -17.82 -63.09
N LEU A 298 65.38 -17.73 -61.82
CA LEU A 298 66.77 -17.44 -61.36
C LEU A 298 67.24 -16.02 -61.78
N THR A 299 67.62 -15.07 -60.92
CA THR A 299 68.76 -15.03 -59.97
C THR A 299 68.80 -13.68 -59.18
N GLY A 300 69.51 -13.63 -58.04
CA GLY A 300 70.36 -12.47 -57.65
C GLY A 300 69.85 -11.56 -56.52
N THR A 301 70.16 -11.87 -55.25
CA THR A 301 71.17 -11.19 -54.38
C THR A 301 71.01 -9.69 -54.12
N THR A 302 70.74 -9.28 -52.88
CA THR A 302 71.68 -8.58 -51.95
C THR A 302 70.95 -8.01 -50.71
N GLN A 303 71.64 -8.08 -49.57
CA GLN A 303 71.31 -7.69 -48.19
C GLN A 303 72.09 -6.38 -47.86
N PRO A 304 72.13 -5.73 -46.66
CA PRO A 304 71.29 -5.65 -45.43
C PRO A 304 70.89 -4.20 -45.04
N ARG A 305 70.18 -3.99 -43.91
CA ARG A 305 70.70 -3.36 -42.66
C ARG A 305 69.63 -2.73 -41.74
N SER A 306 69.72 -3.15 -40.47
CA SER A 306 69.21 -2.72 -39.15
C SER A 306 68.61 -1.32 -38.89
N GLN A 307 67.67 -1.26 -37.92
CA GLN A 307 67.61 -0.45 -36.66
C GLN A 307 66.18 -0.54 -36.08
N ILE A 308 65.86 -1.08 -34.89
CA ILE A 308 66.05 -0.65 -33.47
C ILE A 308 65.62 0.79 -33.18
N LEU A 309 64.57 0.96 -32.35
CA LEU A 309 64.28 2.08 -31.41
C LEU A 309 62.99 1.69 -30.63
N GLU A 310 63.05 1.18 -29.40
CA GLU A 310 63.21 1.86 -28.09
C GLU A 310 62.16 2.94 -27.73
N CYS A 311 61.50 2.69 -26.60
CA CYS A 311 60.58 3.56 -25.86
C CYS A 311 61.32 4.64 -25.07
N PRO A 312 60.63 5.71 -24.64
CA PRO A 312 60.99 6.44 -23.44
C PRO A 312 59.92 6.33 -22.35
N SER A 313 60.39 6.10 -21.12
CA SER A 313 59.65 6.24 -19.87
C SER A 313 59.68 7.69 -19.38
N CYS A 314 58.58 8.15 -18.79
CA CYS A 314 58.49 8.98 -17.57
C CYS A 314 57.01 9.08 -17.17
#